data_AF-A0A1F7ZTR6-F1
#
_entry.id   AF-A0A1F7ZTR6-F1
#
_cell.length_a   1.000
_cell.length_b   1.000
_cell.length_c   1.000
_cell.angle_alpha   90.00
_cell.angle_beta   90.00
_cell.angle_gamma   90.00
#
_symmetry.space_group_name_H-M   'P 1'
#
loop_
_entity.id
_entity.type
_entity.pdbx_description
1 polymer ?
#
loop_
_entity_poly.entity_id
_entity_poly.type
_entity_poly.pdbx_seq_one_letter_code
_entity_poly.pdbx_strand_id
1 'polypeptide(L)'
;MDVATSHKSKPRATASCHPCRTRKVKCNRLSPCEACITRGIQEECKYSAPNEDRQAIAQAEMITELRGKVNQIREQIAQRLAYRSSFDDLEEEEEEEAAAMEIVYSALRLGTEDLVWHIVGRIRNGEDLRDLARDVARDIGIEDDFSV
;
A
#
# COMPACT_ATOMS: atom_id res chain seq x y z
N MET A 1 20.94 -59.96 -22.06
CA MET A 1 19.65 -59.65 -22.71
C MET A 1 18.83 -58.86 -21.72
N ASP A 2 18.83 -57.54 -21.83
CA ASP A 2 18.19 -56.64 -20.87
C ASP A 2 16.82 -56.21 -21.40
N VAL A 3 15.75 -56.66 -20.74
CA VAL A 3 14.37 -56.32 -21.09
C VAL A 3 14.07 -54.92 -20.57
N ALA A 4 14.12 -53.93 -21.46
CA ALA A 4 13.67 -52.57 -21.18
C ALA A 4 12.12 -52.56 -21.06
N THR A 5 11.61 -52.48 -19.84
CA THR A 5 10.19 -52.24 -19.57
C THR A 5 9.84 -50.78 -19.87
N SER A 6 9.21 -50.55 -21.03
CA SER A 6 8.61 -49.24 -21.36
C SER A 6 7.43 -48.97 -20.43
N HIS A 7 7.64 -48.15 -19.41
CA HIS A 7 6.55 -47.62 -18.58
C HIS A 7 5.71 -46.66 -19.41
N LYS A 8 4.63 -47.18 -20.02
CA LYS A 8 3.62 -46.38 -20.72
C LYS A 8 2.99 -45.43 -19.71
N SER A 9 3.32 -44.14 -19.79
CA SER A 9 2.76 -43.13 -18.90
C SER A 9 1.25 -43.07 -19.08
N LYS A 10 0.51 -43.20 -17.98
CA LYS A 10 -0.94 -43.07 -18.02
C LYS A 10 -1.28 -41.65 -18.45
N PRO A 11 -2.18 -41.46 -19.44
CA PRO A 11 -2.58 -40.13 -19.85
C PRO A 11 -3.16 -39.39 -18.63
N ARG A 12 -2.71 -38.15 -18.44
CA ARG A 12 -3.17 -37.31 -17.32
C ARG A 12 -4.68 -37.16 -17.41
N ALA A 13 -5.39 -37.53 -16.34
CA ALA A 13 -6.84 -37.42 -16.32
C ALA A 13 -7.27 -35.97 -16.54
N THR A 14 -8.22 -35.78 -17.44
CA THR A 14 -8.80 -34.48 -17.77
C THR A 14 -9.66 -33.98 -16.61
N ALA A 15 -9.31 -32.83 -16.04
CA ALA A 15 -9.96 -32.31 -14.83
C ALA A 15 -11.28 -31.54 -15.08
N SER A 16 -11.56 -31.12 -16.32
CA SER A 16 -12.81 -30.44 -16.71
C SER A 16 -13.96 -31.43 -16.96
N CYS A 17 -15.21 -31.03 -16.66
CA CYS A 17 -16.39 -31.86 -16.95
C CYS A 17 -16.59 -32.08 -18.46
N HIS A 18 -17.36 -33.10 -18.82
CA HIS A 18 -17.66 -33.44 -20.21
C HIS A 18 -18.33 -32.27 -20.97
N PRO A 19 -19.43 -31.66 -20.50
CA PRO A 19 -20.05 -30.54 -21.21
C PRO A 19 -19.11 -29.35 -21.45
N CYS A 20 -18.32 -28.95 -20.46
CA CYS A 20 -17.40 -27.83 -20.60
C CYS A 20 -16.24 -28.14 -21.56
N ARG A 21 -15.78 -29.40 -21.60
CA ARG A 21 -14.74 -29.82 -22.55
C ARG A 21 -15.26 -29.81 -23.98
N THR A 22 -16.43 -30.38 -24.23
CA THR A 22 -17.07 -30.39 -25.56
C THR A 22 -17.31 -28.96 -26.06
N ARG A 23 -17.73 -28.06 -25.16
CA ARG A 23 -17.97 -26.64 -25.46
C ARG A 23 -16.71 -25.77 -25.45
N LYS A 24 -15.55 -26.32 -25.06
CA LYS A 24 -14.28 -25.60 -24.90
C LYS A 24 -14.37 -24.34 -24.02
N VAL A 25 -15.10 -24.43 -22.90
CA VAL A 25 -15.24 -23.33 -21.91
C VAL A 25 -14.51 -23.65 -20.61
N LYS A 26 -14.19 -22.62 -19.81
CA LYS A 26 -13.58 -22.79 -18.48
C LYS A 26 -14.53 -23.55 -17.56
N CYS A 27 -13.99 -24.55 -16.85
CA CYS A 27 -14.69 -25.33 -15.85
C CYS A 27 -14.08 -25.04 -14.48
N ASN A 28 -14.88 -24.63 -13.50
CA ASN A 28 -14.41 -24.43 -12.12
C ASN A 28 -14.25 -25.74 -11.33
N ARG A 29 -14.51 -26.89 -11.97
CA ARG A 29 -14.27 -28.26 -11.47
C ARG A 29 -15.09 -28.66 -10.23
N LEU A 30 -16.01 -27.80 -9.79
CA LEU A 30 -17.04 -28.12 -8.79
C LEU A 30 -18.10 -29.06 -9.39
N SER A 31 -18.89 -29.72 -8.53
CA SER A 31 -19.89 -30.69 -8.97
C SER A 31 -21.27 -30.36 -8.39
N PRO A 32 -22.24 -29.92 -9.21
CA PRO A 32 -22.11 -29.49 -10.60
C PRO A 32 -21.20 -28.25 -10.75
N CYS A 33 -20.60 -28.05 -11.92
CA CYS A 33 -19.76 -26.88 -12.17
C CYS A 33 -20.64 -25.65 -12.46
N GLU A 34 -20.14 -24.46 -12.14
CA GLU A 34 -20.91 -23.20 -12.27
C GLU A 34 -21.36 -22.97 -13.72
N ALA A 35 -20.50 -23.23 -14.70
CA ALA A 35 -20.86 -23.11 -16.12
C ALA A 35 -22.02 -24.03 -16.54
N CYS A 36 -22.18 -25.20 -15.89
CA CYS A 36 -23.33 -26.08 -16.12
C CYS A 36 -24.57 -25.60 -15.38
N ILE A 37 -24.41 -25.04 -14.17
CA ILE A 37 -25.49 -24.44 -13.38
C ILE A 37 -26.13 -23.27 -14.14
N THR A 38 -25.32 -22.31 -14.59
CA THR A 38 -25.79 -21.12 -15.32
C THR A 38 -26.51 -21.49 -16.62
N ARG A 39 -26.26 -22.69 -17.16
CA ARG A 39 -26.86 -23.18 -18.41
C ARG A 39 -28.05 -24.13 -18.20
N GLY A 40 -28.39 -24.46 -16.96
CA GLY A 40 -29.49 -25.39 -16.66
C GLY A 40 -29.24 -26.85 -17.06
N ILE A 41 -27.97 -27.27 -17.14
CA ILE A 41 -27.58 -28.65 -17.51
C ILE A 41 -26.77 -29.33 -16.38
N GLN A 42 -27.16 -29.10 -15.14
CA GLN A 42 -26.50 -29.65 -13.95
C GLN A 42 -26.42 -31.19 -13.99
N GLU A 43 -27.50 -31.83 -14.45
CA GLU A 43 -27.64 -33.29 -14.56
C GLU A 43 -26.65 -33.92 -15.57
N GLU A 44 -26.21 -33.14 -16.57
CA GLU A 44 -25.23 -33.57 -17.58
C GLU A 44 -23.78 -33.34 -17.12
N CYS A 45 -23.56 -32.68 -15.98
CA CYS A 45 -22.24 -32.28 -15.50
C CYS A 45 -21.45 -33.47 -14.94
N LYS A 46 -20.92 -34.31 -15.83
CA LYS A 46 -20.16 -35.52 -15.48
C LYS A 46 -18.65 -35.34 -15.69
N TYR A 47 -17.87 -35.99 -14.83
CA TYR A 47 -16.40 -35.94 -14.85
C TYR A 47 -15.81 -37.34 -15.01
N SER A 48 -14.68 -37.42 -15.72
CA SER A 48 -13.91 -38.67 -15.88
C SER A 48 -12.87 -38.88 -14.77
N ALA A 49 -12.48 -37.80 -14.06
CA ALA A 49 -11.48 -37.81 -12.99
C ALA A 49 -12.14 -37.96 -11.60
N PRO A 50 -11.46 -38.58 -10.62
CA PRO A 50 -11.95 -38.70 -9.25
C PRO A 50 -12.20 -37.32 -8.62
N ASN A 51 -13.03 -37.28 -7.56
CA ASN A 51 -13.45 -36.01 -6.95
C ASN A 51 -12.31 -35.29 -6.24
N GLU A 52 -11.45 -36.03 -5.52
CA GLU A 52 -10.32 -35.50 -4.75
C GLU A 52 -9.34 -34.70 -5.62
N ASP A 53 -8.88 -35.27 -6.75
CA ASP A 53 -7.98 -34.60 -7.69
C ASP A 53 -8.57 -33.28 -8.22
N ARG A 54 -9.88 -33.29 -8.52
CA ARG A 54 -10.58 -32.11 -9.05
C ARG A 54 -10.74 -31.02 -8.00
N GLN A 55 -11.06 -31.41 -6.77
CA GLN A 55 -11.18 -30.50 -5.64
C GLN A 55 -9.84 -29.85 -5.30
N ALA A 56 -8.74 -30.63 -5.30
CA ALA A 56 -7.40 -30.08 -5.08
C ALA A 56 -7.04 -29.00 -6.11
N ILE A 57 -7.36 -29.23 -7.39
CA ILE A 57 -7.14 -28.25 -8.45
C ILE A 57 -8.04 -27.01 -8.27
N ALA A 58 -9.32 -27.20 -7.98
CA ALA A 58 -10.26 -26.09 -7.75
C ALA A 58 -9.83 -25.24 -6.55
N GLN A 59 -9.39 -25.89 -5.47
CA GLN A 59 -8.89 -25.22 -4.27
C GLN A 59 -7.59 -24.46 -4.55
N ALA A 60 -6.66 -25.03 -5.32
CA ALA A 60 -5.43 -24.36 -5.71
C ALA A 60 -5.72 -23.07 -6.50
N GLU A 61 -6.64 -23.12 -7.48
CA GLU A 61 -7.06 -21.93 -8.23
C GLU A 61 -7.69 -20.87 -7.32
N MET A 62 -8.57 -21.28 -6.41
CA MET A 62 -9.17 -20.38 -5.43
C MET A 62 -8.11 -19.73 -4.53
N ILE A 63 -7.13 -20.49 -4.05
CA ILE A 63 -6.03 -19.97 -3.23
C ILE A 63 -5.23 -18.92 -4.02
N THR A 64 -4.92 -19.18 -5.29
CA THR A 64 -4.20 -18.21 -6.13
C THR A 64 -4.99 -16.92 -6.32
N GLU A 65 -6.29 -17.01 -6.55
CA GLU A 65 -7.16 -15.86 -6.71
C GLU A 65 -7.25 -15.03 -5.43
N LEU A 66 -7.48 -15.70 -4.29
CA LEU A 66 -7.55 -15.05 -2.98
C LEU A 66 -6.23 -14.37 -2.61
N ARG A 67 -5.08 -15.01 -2.88
CA ARG A 67 -3.76 -14.40 -2.67
C ARG A 67 -3.57 -13.15 -3.55
N GLY A 68 -4.01 -13.20 -4.80
CA GLY A 68 -3.99 -12.04 -5.69
C GLY A 68 -4.83 -10.88 -5.15
N LYS A 69 -6.06 -11.17 -4.71
CA LYS A 69 -6.95 -10.17 -4.08
C LYS A 69 -6.36 -9.58 -2.81
N VAL A 70 -5.76 -10.40 -1.95
CA VAL A 70 -5.07 -9.93 -0.73
C VAL A 70 -3.94 -8.97 -1.07
N ASN A 71 -3.11 -9.30 -2.05
CA ASN A 71 -2.01 -8.43 -2.48
C ASN A 71 -2.53 -7.11 -3.04
N GLN A 72 -3.54 -7.16 -3.92
CA GLN A 72 -4.17 -5.97 -4.48
C GLN A 72 -4.75 -5.05 -3.40
N ILE A 73 -5.46 -5.62 -2.42
CA ILE A 73 -6.04 -4.84 -1.31
C ILE A 73 -4.94 -4.21 -0.46
N ARG A 74 -3.86 -4.94 -0.17
CA ARG A 74 -2.70 -4.41 0.56
C ARG A 74 -2.04 -3.24 -0.17
N GLU A 75 -1.86 -3.35 -1.48
CA GLU A 75 -1.32 -2.26 -2.31
C GLU A 75 -2.23 -1.03 -2.29
N GLN A 76 -3.55 -1.22 -2.41
CA GLN A 76 -4.52 -0.11 -2.33
C GLN A 76 -4.48 0.60 -0.97
N ILE A 77 -4.37 -0.16 0.12
CA ILE A 77 -4.23 0.42 1.47
C ILE A 77 -2.92 1.20 1.57
N ALA A 78 -1.79 0.64 1.12
CA ALA A 78 -0.50 1.30 1.15
C ALA A 78 -0.49 2.62 0.35
N GLN A 79 -1.07 2.61 -0.86
CA GLN A 79 -1.21 3.81 -1.68
C GLN A 79 -2.05 4.89 -1.00
N ARG A 80 -3.19 4.50 -0.40
CA ARG A 80 -4.07 5.45 0.29
C ARG A 80 -3.43 6.04 1.54
N LEU A 81 -2.66 5.24 2.28
CA LEU A 81 -1.90 5.73 3.43
C LEU A 81 -0.78 6.67 3.01
N ALA A 82 -0.04 6.36 1.94
CA ALA A 82 1.00 7.24 1.42
C ALA A 82 0.43 8.59 0.95
N TYR A 83 -0.70 8.57 0.24
CA TYR A 83 -1.39 9.81 -0.18
C TYR A 83 -1.88 10.65 1.01
N ARG A 84 -2.40 9.99 2.05
CA ARG A 84 -2.81 10.70 3.28
C ARG A 84 -1.60 11.30 4.00
N SER A 85 -0.52 10.53 4.16
CA SER A 85 0.73 11.01 4.77
C SER A 85 1.25 12.24 4.06
N SER A 86 1.28 12.24 2.71
CA SER A 86 1.74 13.41 1.95
C SER A 86 0.88 14.66 2.13
N PHE A 87 -0.36 14.52 2.60
CA PHE A 87 -1.21 15.66 2.91
C PHE A 87 -0.98 16.14 4.36
N ASP A 88 -0.89 15.19 5.29
CA ASP A 88 -0.55 15.46 6.69
C ASP A 88 0.85 16.13 6.80
N ASP A 89 1.85 15.68 6.03
CA ASP A 89 3.21 16.27 5.98
C ASP A 89 3.19 17.75 5.52
N LEU A 90 2.30 18.11 4.58
CA LEU A 90 2.18 19.50 4.11
C LEU A 90 1.51 20.41 5.13
N GLU A 91 0.49 19.91 5.84
CA GLU A 91 -0.15 20.65 6.94
C GLU A 91 0.84 20.88 8.09
N GLU A 92 1.62 19.86 8.46
CA GLU A 92 2.67 19.99 9.47
C GLU A 92 3.76 21.01 9.06
N GLU A 93 4.21 21.00 7.79
CA GLU A 93 5.18 21.97 7.29
C GLU A 93 4.65 23.43 7.35
N GLU A 94 3.38 23.66 6.97
CA GLU A 94 2.75 24.99 7.04
C GLU A 94 2.60 25.47 8.50
N GLU A 95 2.21 24.57 9.42
CA GLU A 95 2.10 24.89 10.85
C GLU A 95 3.46 25.25 11.46
N GLU A 96 4.53 24.52 11.12
CA GLU A 96 5.88 24.81 11.57
C GLU A 96 6.38 26.17 11.05
N GLU A 97 6.13 26.48 9.79
CA GLU A 97 6.52 27.77 9.19
C GLU A 97 5.74 28.93 9.83
N ALA A 98 4.44 28.74 10.09
CA ALA A 98 3.63 29.73 10.80
C ALA A 98 4.14 29.97 12.23
N ALA A 99 4.51 28.91 12.95
CA ALA A 99 5.09 29.02 14.28
C ALA A 99 6.44 29.75 14.27
N ALA A 100 7.31 29.43 13.30
CA ALA A 100 8.57 30.14 13.11
C ALA A 100 8.36 31.63 12.80
N MET A 101 7.41 31.93 11.93
CA MET A 101 7.04 33.30 11.58
C MET A 101 6.54 34.07 12.81
N GLU A 102 5.71 33.45 13.66
CA GLU A 102 5.17 34.09 14.87
C GLU A 102 6.27 34.41 15.89
N ILE A 103 7.26 33.52 16.06
CA ILE A 103 8.43 33.76 16.92
C ILE A 103 9.21 34.97 16.43
N VAL A 104 9.56 35.00 15.13
CA VAL A 104 10.33 36.10 14.53
C VAL A 104 9.54 37.40 14.59
N TYR A 105 8.24 37.38 14.28
CA TYR A 105 7.37 38.56 14.35
C TYR A 105 7.27 39.10 15.78
N SER A 106 7.11 38.22 16.77
CA SER A 106 7.07 38.60 18.19
C SER A 106 8.38 39.27 18.61
N ALA A 107 9.52 38.72 18.20
CA ALA A 107 10.84 39.29 18.48
C ALA A 107 11.04 40.65 17.81
N LEU A 108 10.60 40.81 16.56
CA LEU A 108 10.65 42.09 15.85
C LEU A 108 9.77 43.15 16.49
N ARG A 109 8.62 42.75 17.06
CA ARG A 109 7.62 43.65 17.63
C ARG A 109 7.92 44.07 19.07
N LEU A 110 8.45 43.15 19.87
CA LEU A 110 8.60 43.30 21.32
C LEU A 110 10.07 43.25 21.79
N GLY A 111 11.01 42.91 20.92
CA GLY A 111 12.43 42.81 21.23
C GLY A 111 13.13 44.15 21.39
N THR A 112 14.37 44.09 21.87
CA THR A 112 15.26 45.25 22.01
C THR A 112 15.74 45.75 20.64
N GLU A 113 16.14 47.02 20.55
CA GLU A 113 16.61 47.62 19.29
C GLU A 113 17.78 46.84 18.65
N ASP A 114 18.74 46.41 19.47
CA ASP A 114 19.90 45.61 19.02
C ASP A 114 19.47 44.25 18.45
N LEU A 115 18.53 43.56 19.13
CA LEU A 115 17.99 42.29 18.68
C LEU A 115 17.23 42.46 17.35
N VAL A 116 16.40 43.49 17.24
CA VAL A 116 15.66 43.80 16.00
C VAL A 116 16.64 44.08 14.84
N TRP A 117 17.69 44.86 15.09
CA TRP A 117 18.70 45.17 14.07
C TRP A 117 19.43 43.92 13.59
N HIS A 118 19.78 43.02 14.51
CA HIS A 118 20.39 41.73 14.20
C HIS A 118 19.47 40.84 13.36
N ILE A 119 18.21 40.67 13.77
CA ILE A 119 17.21 39.87 13.06
C ILE A 119 16.98 40.40 11.63
N VAL A 120 16.78 41.71 11.47
CA VAL A 120 16.58 42.33 10.14
C VAL A 120 17.81 42.17 9.25
N GLY A 121 19.02 42.24 9.82
CA GLY A 121 20.27 41.96 9.10
C GLY A 121 20.29 40.54 8.54
N ARG A 122 19.93 39.54 9.34
CA ARG A 122 19.84 38.13 8.94
C ARG A 122 18.79 37.88 7.86
N ILE A 123 17.60 38.49 7.98
CA ILE A 123 16.56 38.44 6.96
C ILE A 123 17.06 39.01 5.62
N ARG A 124 17.75 40.16 5.64
CA ARG A 124 18.30 40.77 4.42
C ARG A 124 19.38 39.93 3.75
N ASN A 125 20.09 39.10 4.53
CA ASN A 125 21.08 38.16 4.01
C ASN A 125 20.44 36.88 3.43
N GLY A 126 19.11 36.73 3.52
CA GLY A 126 18.38 35.61 2.93
C GLY A 126 18.44 34.32 3.74
N GLU A 127 18.62 34.42 5.06
CA GLU A 127 18.61 33.26 5.94
C GLU A 127 17.20 32.64 6.08
N ASP A 128 17.14 31.33 6.27
CA ASP A 128 15.88 30.59 6.40
C ASP A 128 15.11 31.02 7.66
N LEU A 129 13.79 31.17 7.52
CA LEU A 129 12.93 31.70 8.57
C LEU A 129 12.85 30.76 9.79
N ARG A 130 12.94 29.44 9.59
CA ARG A 130 12.90 28.46 10.68
C ARG A 130 14.21 28.44 11.46
N ASP A 131 15.34 28.54 10.76
CA ASP A 131 16.65 28.65 11.40
C ASP A 131 16.77 29.96 12.19
N LEU A 132 16.30 31.06 11.60
CA LEU A 132 16.22 32.36 12.28
C LEU A 132 15.32 32.29 13.51
N ALA A 133 14.12 31.71 13.41
CA ALA A 133 13.20 31.55 14.53
C ALA A 133 13.80 30.72 15.67
N ARG A 134 14.54 29.65 15.34
CA ARG A 134 15.20 28.79 16.33
C ARG A 134 16.27 29.56 17.12
N ASP A 135 17.08 30.35 16.42
CA ASP A 135 18.11 31.17 17.06
C ASP A 135 17.49 32.31 17.87
N VAL A 136 16.47 32.98 17.34
CA VAL A 136 15.72 34.01 18.07
C VAL A 136 15.05 33.45 19.32
N ALA A 137 14.45 32.26 19.26
CA ALA A 137 13.88 31.60 20.44
C ALA A 137 14.95 31.26 21.49
N ARG A 138 16.17 30.95 21.05
CA ARG A 138 17.32 30.73 21.95
C ARG A 138 17.81 32.04 22.58
N ASP A 139 17.84 33.12 21.80
CA ASP A 139 18.33 34.44 22.23
C ASP A 139 17.32 35.17 23.14
N ILE A 140 16.00 34.95 22.94
CA ILE A 140 14.95 35.37 23.88
C ILE A 140 15.05 34.57 25.21
N GLY A 141 15.83 33.49 25.26
CA GLY A 141 16.05 32.61 26.40
C GLY A 141 17.30 32.89 27.27
N ILE A 142 18.03 34.01 27.12
CA ILE A 142 19.14 34.47 27.99
C ILE A 142 19.16 36.02 27.90
N GLU A 143 19.05 36.87 28.93
CA GLU A 143 19.73 36.93 30.24
C GLU A 143 18.81 37.46 31.37
N ASP A 144 18.30 36.55 32.22
CA ASP A 144 18.02 36.84 33.64
C ASP A 144 19.37 36.85 34.39
N ASP A 145 20.27 37.76 34.04
CA ASP A 145 21.45 38.08 34.87
C ASP A 145 22.02 39.46 34.50
N PHE A 146 21.40 40.53 35.01
CA PHE A 146 22.11 41.80 35.23
C PHE A 146 21.75 42.42 36.59
N SER A 147 22.53 41.99 37.58
CA SER A 147 23.19 42.79 38.64
C SER A 147 22.42 43.34 39.86
N VAL A 148 22.89 42.82 41.02
CA VAL A 148 23.12 43.43 42.36
C VAL A 148 21.90 43.78 43.23
#